data_AF-A0A1E3PEN2-F1
#
_entry.id   AF-A0A1E3PEN2-F1
#
_cell.length_a   1.000
_cell.length_b   1.000
_cell.length_c   1.000
_cell.angle_alpha   90.00
_cell.angle_beta   90.00
_cell.angle_gamma   90.00
#
_symmetry.space_group_name_H-M   'P 1'
#
loop_
_entity.id
_entity.type
_entity.pdbx_description
1 polymer ?
#
loop_
_entity_poly.entity_id
_entity_poly.type
_entity_poly.pdbx_seq_one_letter_code
_entity_poly.pdbx_strand_id
1 'polypeptide(L)'
;MSNLRASGINSGNNNNTNTNAGDTTTTTVGEASSAKRTRRKEPIEMILSKPNMVIQQSLVQLRYAVLTAEVPIRDSYRPYLWSVLLRVPPMKSSSFAKLVRKGPSKVYVKIRQDTFRTLATDTIFKRKVSEEALIRVLNTYSIKKEIEFEEQGGQDSYVQGMNVLAAPFLYVCKSETEAFALFETLLRRDCPLYVRPTMEGVHAGLMLLDKCLEIIDPKLYLFLSGKLLKAQLYGFASVLTLSACTPPLSEVLQLWDFMFAYGIHMNILFIIAQLNLIRNELMEAKSPISLLRSFPPLKAKEIIKLSVSFVARLPDDLYDLLCRHAWDEKVYQQLKFSGSS
;
A
#
# COMPACT_ATOMS: atom_id res chain seq x y z
N MET A 1 4.35 17.42 9.97
CA MET A 1 3.89 17.07 8.60
C MET A 1 3.82 18.30 7.67
N SER A 2 4.06 19.52 8.18
CA SER A 2 4.09 20.78 7.41
C SER A 2 5.35 21.00 6.54
N ASN A 3 6.48 20.34 6.82
CA ASN A 3 7.76 20.64 6.15
C ASN A 3 8.02 19.90 4.82
N LEU A 4 7.14 19.01 4.36
CA LEU A 4 7.32 18.28 3.09
C LEU A 4 6.60 18.95 1.90
N ARG A 5 5.81 20.01 2.11
CA ARG A 5 5.13 20.74 1.04
C ARG A 5 6.07 21.69 0.27
N ALA A 6 7.23 22.02 0.85
CA ALA A 6 8.10 23.10 0.36
C ALA A 6 9.29 22.66 -0.53
N SER A 7 9.57 21.36 -0.67
CA SER A 7 10.71 20.89 -1.47
C SER A 7 10.27 20.29 -2.79
N GLY A 8 10.05 21.15 -3.79
CA GLY A 8 9.99 20.74 -5.19
C GLY A 8 11.31 20.08 -5.60
N ILE A 9 11.26 18.79 -5.90
CA ILE A 9 12.42 18.02 -6.36
C ILE A 9 12.68 18.38 -7.83
N ASN A 10 13.71 19.20 -8.05
CA ASN A 10 14.18 19.55 -9.38
C ASN A 10 15.20 18.50 -9.84
N SER A 11 14.82 17.63 -10.78
CA SER A 11 15.71 16.60 -11.33
C SER A 11 16.65 17.21 -12.38
N GLY A 12 17.90 17.46 -11.97
CA GLY A 12 18.99 17.85 -12.85
C GLY A 12 19.46 16.67 -13.71
N ASN A 13 19.39 16.88 -15.03
CA ASN A 13 19.84 16.00 -16.09
C ASN A 13 21.37 16.09 -16.21
N ASN A 14 22.10 14.97 -16.21
CA ASN A 14 23.52 14.96 -16.58
C ASN A 14 23.79 13.82 -17.58
N ASN A 15 23.83 14.21 -18.86
CA ASN A 15 24.49 13.49 -19.92
C ASN A 15 26.00 13.57 -19.71
N ASN A 16 26.72 12.47 -19.88
CA ASN A 16 28.09 12.56 -20.38
C ASN A 16 28.43 11.39 -21.30
N THR A 17 28.84 11.76 -22.49
CA THR A 17 29.20 10.94 -23.63
C THR A 17 30.72 10.75 -23.69
N ASN A 18 31.12 9.48 -23.75
CA ASN A 18 32.02 8.88 -24.75
C ASN A 18 33.56 9.02 -24.73
N THR A 19 34.15 7.92 -25.22
CA THR A 19 35.50 7.69 -25.81
C THR A 19 36.67 7.44 -24.83
N ASN A 20 37.65 6.54 -25.06
CA ASN A 20 38.00 5.72 -26.22
C ASN A 20 39.02 4.60 -25.86
N ALA A 21 39.18 3.68 -26.81
CA ALA A 21 40.38 2.91 -27.17
C ALA A 21 40.87 1.73 -26.29
N GLY A 22 41.17 0.62 -26.98
CA GLY A 22 41.52 -0.68 -26.40
C GLY A 22 43.02 -0.96 -26.36
N ASP A 23 43.36 -2.15 -25.84
CA ASP A 23 44.50 -2.90 -26.31
C ASP A 23 44.38 -4.40 -25.95
N THR A 24 45.13 -5.20 -26.68
CA THR A 24 44.98 -6.65 -26.83
C THR A 24 45.97 -7.42 -25.94
N THR A 25 45.66 -8.69 -25.67
CA THR A 25 46.53 -9.84 -25.38
C THR A 25 46.77 -10.32 -23.93
N THR A 26 46.52 -11.63 -23.80
CA THR A 26 47.32 -12.67 -23.12
C THR A 26 46.66 -13.38 -21.94
N THR A 27 46.22 -14.60 -22.27
CA THR A 27 45.76 -15.70 -21.42
C THR A 27 46.77 -16.07 -20.34
N THR A 28 46.35 -16.02 -19.08
CA THR A 28 46.91 -16.84 -18.00
C THR A 28 45.76 -17.44 -17.21
N VAL A 29 45.65 -18.77 -17.24
CA VAL A 29 44.68 -19.53 -16.45
C VAL A 29 45.23 -19.60 -15.02
N GLY A 30 44.81 -18.67 -14.19
CA GLY A 30 45.02 -18.69 -12.75
C GLY A 30 43.74 -19.13 -12.04
N GLU A 31 43.84 -20.16 -11.20
CA GLU A 31 42.77 -20.68 -10.35
C GLU A 31 42.16 -19.56 -9.49
N ALA A 32 40.97 -19.09 -9.85
CA ALA A 32 40.24 -18.10 -9.08
C ALA A 32 39.51 -18.79 -7.92
N SER A 33 40.10 -18.73 -6.73
CA SER A 33 39.39 -18.93 -5.47
C SER A 33 38.14 -18.03 -5.45
N SER A 34 36.96 -18.63 -5.32
CA SER A 34 35.67 -17.93 -5.21
C SER A 34 35.63 -17.09 -3.93
N ALA A 35 36.19 -15.88 -3.99
CA ALA A 35 35.96 -14.87 -2.98
C ALA A 35 34.48 -14.48 -3.05
N LYS A 36 33.71 -14.84 -2.01
CA LYS A 36 32.33 -14.37 -1.80
C LYS A 36 32.34 -12.84 -1.78
N ARG A 37 32.12 -12.21 -2.93
CA ARG A 37 32.01 -10.77 -3.09
C ARG A 37 30.84 -10.32 -2.22
N THR A 38 31.14 -9.70 -1.08
CA THR A 38 30.11 -9.22 -0.15
C THR A 38 29.32 -8.14 -0.86
N ARG A 39 28.01 -8.36 -1.06
CA ARG A 39 27.13 -7.39 -1.72
C ARG A 39 27.21 -6.05 -0.98
N ARG A 40 27.44 -4.95 -1.71
CA ARG A 40 27.37 -3.60 -1.14
C ARG A 40 25.93 -3.35 -0.67
N LYS A 41 25.79 -2.97 0.60
CA LYS A 41 24.48 -2.64 1.19
C LYS A 41 23.94 -1.37 0.54
N GLU A 42 22.65 -1.40 0.19
CA GLU A 42 21.92 -0.24 -0.31
C GLU A 42 21.72 0.82 0.79
N PRO A 43 21.47 2.10 0.47
CA PRO A 43 21.31 3.16 1.47
C PRO A 43 20.28 2.84 2.58
N ILE A 44 19.12 2.29 2.20
CA ILE A 44 18.06 1.89 3.14
C ILE A 44 18.54 0.76 4.07
N GLU A 45 19.19 -0.26 3.51
CA GLU A 45 19.74 -1.39 4.28
C GLU A 45 20.84 -0.91 5.24
N MET A 46 21.66 0.05 4.82
CA MET A 46 22.68 0.66 5.68
C MET A 46 22.05 1.37 6.88
N ILE A 47 20.99 2.16 6.68
CA ILE A 47 20.27 2.87 7.75
C ILE A 47 19.67 1.86 8.74
N LEU A 48 19.05 0.79 8.25
CA LEU A 48 18.44 -0.26 9.08
C LEU A 48 19.47 -1.07 9.88
N SER A 49 20.70 -1.19 9.38
CA SER A 49 21.73 -2.02 10.03
C SER A 49 22.49 -1.32 11.17
N LYS A 50 22.31 -0.01 11.37
CA LYS A 50 23.04 0.75 12.39
C LYS A 50 22.17 0.96 13.63
N PRO A 51 22.70 0.72 14.85
CA PRO A 51 22.01 1.11 16.08
C PRO A 51 21.92 2.64 16.13
N ASN A 52 20.69 3.16 16.19
CA ASN A 52 20.43 4.58 16.12
C ASN A 52 20.11 5.13 17.52
N MET A 53 20.92 6.07 18.00
CA MET A 53 20.74 6.70 19.32
C MET A 53 19.55 7.66 19.38
N VAL A 54 19.13 8.24 18.22
CA VAL A 54 18.03 9.20 18.12
C VAL A 54 16.97 8.70 17.14
N ILE A 55 15.95 8.03 17.67
CA ILE A 55 14.90 7.33 16.88
C ILE A 55 14.21 8.26 15.88
N GLN A 56 13.84 9.49 16.29
CA GLN A 56 13.09 10.40 15.42
C GLN A 56 13.88 10.83 14.18
N GLN A 57 15.16 11.18 14.37
CA GLN A 57 16.02 11.60 13.26
C GLN A 57 16.24 10.46 12.26
N SER A 58 16.49 9.25 12.76
CA SER A 58 16.66 8.07 11.91
C SER A 58 15.39 7.69 11.16
N LEU A 59 14.20 7.86 11.77
CA LEU A 59 12.93 7.68 11.08
C LEU A 59 12.74 8.69 9.94
N VAL A 60 13.11 9.96 10.15
CA VAL A 60 13.04 10.99 9.09
C VAL A 60 13.99 10.64 7.94
N GLN A 61 15.23 10.24 8.25
CA GLN A 61 16.20 9.82 7.24
C GLN A 61 15.73 8.58 6.46
N LEU A 62 15.18 7.59 7.16
CA LEU A 62 14.65 6.37 6.55
C LEU A 62 13.48 6.69 5.62
N ARG A 63 12.54 7.52 6.07
CA ARG A 63 11.42 7.99 5.23
C ARG A 63 11.93 8.70 4.00
N TYR A 64 12.83 9.67 4.16
CA TYR A 64 13.42 10.38 3.03
C TYR A 64 14.05 9.41 2.03
N ALA A 65 14.86 8.45 2.49
CA ALA A 65 15.48 7.45 1.63
C ALA A 65 14.45 6.63 0.83
N VAL A 66 13.37 6.17 1.45
CA VAL A 66 12.29 5.43 0.78
C VAL A 66 11.52 6.30 -0.22
N LEU A 67 11.35 7.60 0.06
CA LEU A 67 10.63 8.52 -0.82
C LEU A 67 11.47 8.96 -2.03
N THR A 68 12.79 8.91 -1.93
CA THR A 68 13.72 9.31 -3.02
C THR A 68 14.33 8.15 -3.79
N ALA A 69 14.27 6.93 -3.25
CA ALA A 69 14.86 5.75 -3.85
C ALA A 69 13.91 4.55 -3.78
N GLU A 70 13.91 3.73 -4.83
CA GLU A 70 13.11 2.52 -4.89
C GLU A 70 13.70 1.44 -3.96
N VAL A 71 12.83 0.79 -3.17
CA VAL A 71 13.20 -0.42 -2.44
C VAL A 71 13.30 -1.56 -3.47
N PRO A 72 14.43 -2.25 -3.60
CA PRO A 72 14.58 -3.32 -4.59
C PRO A 72 13.51 -4.40 -4.43
N ILE A 73 12.99 -4.92 -5.54
CA ILE A 73 11.91 -5.94 -5.52
C ILE A 73 12.31 -7.20 -4.75
N ARG A 74 13.59 -7.60 -4.83
CA ARG A 74 14.15 -8.80 -4.17
C ARG A 74 15.03 -8.43 -2.98
N ASP A 75 14.44 -7.82 -1.97
CA ASP A 75 15.13 -7.50 -0.73
C ASP A 75 14.60 -8.34 0.44
N SER A 76 15.50 -8.70 1.35
CA SER A 76 15.19 -9.49 2.55
C SER A 76 14.87 -8.62 3.76
N TYR A 77 14.94 -7.28 3.61
CA TYR A 77 14.79 -6.32 4.69
C TYR A 77 13.43 -5.62 4.73
N ARG A 78 12.61 -5.70 3.67
CA ARG A 78 11.25 -5.11 3.61
C ARG A 78 10.38 -5.39 4.85
N PRO A 79 10.34 -6.60 5.46
CA PRO A 79 9.57 -6.83 6.69
C PRO A 79 10.01 -5.93 7.85
N TYR A 80 11.33 -5.73 7.99
CA TYR A 80 11.90 -4.86 9.02
C TYR A 80 11.68 -3.39 8.70
N LEU A 81 11.78 -3.02 7.42
CA LEU A 81 11.44 -1.68 6.95
C LEU A 81 10.00 -1.33 7.32
N TRP A 82 9.05 -2.20 7.00
CA TRP A 82 7.63 -2.01 7.33
C TRP A 82 7.40 -1.95 8.83
N SER A 83 8.05 -2.83 9.61
CA SER A 83 8.00 -2.78 11.07
C SER A 83 8.47 -1.45 11.64
N VAL A 84 9.55 -0.89 11.11
CA VAL A 84 10.07 0.41 11.55
C VAL A 84 9.16 1.56 11.12
N LEU A 85 8.73 1.59 9.85
CA LEU A 85 7.88 2.66 9.30
C LEU A 85 6.50 2.71 9.96
N LEU A 86 5.89 1.54 10.17
CA LEU A 86 4.63 1.39 10.91
C LEU A 86 4.82 1.42 12.43
N ARG A 87 6.06 1.52 12.93
CA ARG A 87 6.39 1.55 14.37
C ARG A 87 5.78 0.37 15.14
N VAL A 88 5.83 -0.82 14.54
CA VAL A 88 5.32 -2.06 15.11
C VAL A 88 6.46 -2.78 15.84
N PRO A 89 6.39 -2.94 17.17
CA PRO A 89 7.39 -3.71 17.90
C PRO A 89 7.25 -5.21 17.57
N PRO A 90 8.33 -6.00 17.69
CA PRO A 90 8.26 -7.44 17.51
C PRO A 90 7.23 -8.08 18.45
N MET A 91 6.34 -8.89 17.88
CA MET A 91 5.38 -9.67 18.65
C MET A 91 5.99 -11.01 19.08
N LYS A 92 5.76 -11.42 20.33
CA LYS A 92 6.12 -12.77 20.79
C LYS A 92 5.28 -13.81 20.03
N SER A 93 5.92 -14.82 19.45
CA SER A 93 5.23 -15.92 18.74
C SER A 93 4.21 -16.65 19.63
N SER A 94 4.47 -16.72 20.94
CA SER A 94 3.53 -17.30 21.91
C SER A 94 2.22 -16.50 22.02
N SER A 95 2.24 -15.18 21.85
CA SER A 95 1.04 -14.35 21.85
C SER A 95 0.15 -14.66 20.65
N PHE A 96 0.73 -14.71 19.45
CA PHE A 96 0.00 -15.11 18.24
C PHE A 96 -0.53 -16.55 18.36
N ALA A 97 0.32 -17.50 18.77
CA ALA A 97 -0.08 -18.89 18.93
C ALA A 97 -1.17 -19.10 19.98
N LYS A 98 -1.27 -18.26 21.02
CA LYS A 98 -2.37 -18.30 22.00
C LYS A 98 -3.71 -17.94 21.36
N LEU A 99 -3.73 -16.96 20.45
CA LEU A 99 -4.94 -16.58 19.71
C LEU A 99 -5.32 -17.66 18.70
N VAL A 100 -4.36 -18.19 17.93
CA VAL A 100 -4.62 -19.29 16.98
C VAL A 100 -5.27 -20.51 17.66
N ARG A 101 -4.83 -20.84 18.88
CA ARG A 101 -5.39 -21.97 19.66
C ARG A 101 -6.84 -21.77 20.13
N LYS A 102 -7.41 -20.58 20.01
CA LYS A 102 -8.83 -20.33 20.32
C LYS A 102 -9.79 -20.99 19.32
N GLY A 103 -9.29 -21.45 18.16
CA GLY A 103 -10.08 -22.15 17.17
C GLY A 103 -10.77 -21.21 16.18
N PRO A 104 -11.87 -21.62 15.54
CA PRO A 104 -12.57 -20.80 14.55
C PRO A 104 -13.33 -19.63 15.20
N SER A 105 -13.22 -18.44 14.61
CA SER A 105 -14.06 -17.27 14.93
C SER A 105 -15.49 -17.43 14.40
N LYS A 106 -16.39 -16.53 14.81
CA LYS A 106 -17.80 -16.49 14.32
C LYS A 106 -17.89 -16.29 12.81
N VAL A 107 -16.85 -15.72 12.20
CA VAL A 107 -16.79 -15.35 10.77
C VAL A 107 -15.87 -16.26 9.96
N TYR A 108 -15.41 -17.39 10.54
CA TYR A 108 -14.49 -18.33 9.91
C TYR A 108 -14.93 -18.80 8.51
N VAL A 109 -16.23 -19.07 8.32
CA VAL A 109 -16.77 -19.51 7.03
C VAL A 109 -16.61 -18.43 5.95
N LYS A 110 -16.86 -17.15 6.28
CA LYS A 110 -16.69 -16.02 5.37
C LYS A 110 -15.23 -15.87 4.96
N ILE A 111 -14.32 -15.99 5.94
CA ILE A 111 -12.87 -15.96 5.68
C ILE A 111 -12.49 -17.02 4.65
N ARG A 112 -12.92 -18.28 4.84
CA ARG A 112 -12.58 -19.38 3.91
C ARG A 112 -13.10 -19.16 2.48
N GLN A 113 -14.29 -18.56 2.33
CA GLN A 113 -14.86 -18.24 1.02
C GLN A 113 -14.02 -17.21 0.24
N ASP A 114 -13.29 -16.36 0.96
CA ASP A 114 -12.43 -15.33 0.38
C ASP A 114 -10.98 -15.78 0.19
N THR A 115 -10.43 -16.59 1.09
CA THR A 115 -9.01 -16.99 1.05
C THR A 115 -8.68 -17.84 -0.17
N PHE A 116 -9.56 -18.77 -0.56
CA PHE A 116 -9.38 -19.65 -1.71
C PHE A 116 -9.04 -18.89 -3.01
N ARG A 117 -9.78 -17.79 -3.25
CA ARG A 117 -9.68 -16.95 -4.45
C ARG A 117 -8.68 -15.79 -4.33
N THR A 118 -7.98 -15.65 -3.20
CA THR A 118 -7.06 -14.54 -2.94
C THR A 118 -5.83 -14.63 -3.86
N LEU A 119 -5.63 -13.60 -4.68
CA LEU A 119 -4.54 -13.51 -5.67
C LEU A 119 -4.36 -14.82 -6.47
N ALA A 120 -5.48 -15.45 -6.85
CA ALA A 120 -5.46 -16.82 -7.38
C ALA A 120 -4.65 -16.99 -8.68
N THR A 121 -4.49 -15.92 -9.45
CA THR A 121 -3.72 -15.91 -10.71
C THR A 121 -2.23 -15.63 -10.50
N ASP A 122 -1.79 -15.21 -9.30
CA ASP A 122 -0.38 -14.93 -9.00
C ASP A 122 0.34 -16.20 -8.52
N THR A 123 1.04 -16.85 -9.45
CA THR A 123 1.75 -18.11 -9.17
C THR A 123 2.93 -17.94 -8.21
N ILE A 124 3.57 -16.76 -8.17
CA ILE A 124 4.69 -16.48 -7.25
C ILE A 124 4.15 -16.34 -5.83
N PHE A 125 3.04 -15.62 -5.68
CA PHE A 125 2.32 -15.52 -4.41
C PHE A 125 1.90 -16.90 -3.89
N LYS A 126 1.21 -17.71 -4.71
CA LYS A 126 0.72 -19.04 -4.31
C LYS A 126 1.84 -20.01 -3.90
N ARG A 127 3.06 -19.84 -4.43
CA ARG A 127 4.24 -20.63 -4.01
C ARG A 127 4.77 -20.21 -2.64
N LYS A 128 4.58 -18.96 -2.23
CA LYS A 128 5.13 -18.40 -1.00
C LYS A 128 4.12 -18.34 0.15
N VAL A 129 2.84 -18.16 -0.16
CA VAL A 129 1.76 -17.98 0.81
C VAL A 129 0.71 -19.06 0.61
N SER A 130 0.54 -19.89 1.64
CA SER A 130 -0.52 -20.89 1.67
C SER A 130 -1.86 -20.26 2.04
N GLU A 131 -2.95 -20.87 1.59
CA GLU A 131 -4.30 -20.47 2.00
C GLU A 131 -4.45 -20.57 3.53
N GLU A 132 -3.90 -21.62 4.13
CA GLU A 132 -3.92 -21.83 5.57
C GLU A 132 -3.27 -20.69 6.37
N ALA A 133 -2.21 -20.05 5.84
CA ALA A 133 -1.60 -18.88 6.46
C ALA A 133 -2.53 -17.66 6.42
N LEU A 134 -3.23 -17.44 5.30
CA LEU A 134 -4.26 -16.39 5.19
C LEU A 134 -5.38 -16.64 6.20
N ILE A 135 -5.91 -17.87 6.25
CA ILE A 135 -6.97 -18.25 7.19
C ILE A 135 -6.52 -18.00 8.63
N ARG A 136 -5.33 -18.47 9.03
CA ARG A 136 -4.82 -18.26 10.40
C ARG A 136 -4.70 -16.79 10.77
N VAL A 137 -4.10 -15.96 9.91
CA VAL A 137 -3.91 -14.51 10.19
C VAL A 137 -5.26 -13.79 10.30
N LEU A 138 -6.16 -13.99 9.34
CA LEU A 138 -7.47 -13.33 9.30
C LEU A 138 -8.36 -13.80 10.46
N ASN A 139 -8.43 -15.11 10.71
CA ASN A 139 -9.22 -15.67 11.80
C ASN A 139 -8.70 -15.20 13.16
N THR A 140 -7.37 -15.11 13.33
CA THR A 140 -6.75 -14.61 14.57
C THR A 140 -7.08 -13.13 14.79
N TYR A 141 -7.15 -12.32 13.73
CA TYR A 141 -7.62 -10.94 13.82
C TYR A 141 -9.08 -10.88 14.30
N SER A 142 -9.95 -11.69 13.69
CA SER A 142 -11.37 -11.78 14.07
C SER A 142 -11.57 -12.23 15.52
N ILE A 143 -10.85 -13.25 15.99
CA ILE A 143 -10.88 -13.69 17.40
C ILE A 143 -10.44 -12.56 18.33
N LYS A 144 -9.36 -11.86 17.99
CA LYS A 144 -8.86 -10.75 18.82
C LYS A 144 -9.93 -9.66 18.93
N LYS A 145 -10.61 -9.33 17.82
CA LYS A 145 -11.73 -8.38 17.82
C LYS A 145 -12.94 -8.88 18.60
N GLU A 146 -13.29 -10.16 18.50
CA GLU A 146 -14.37 -10.74 19.30
C GLU A 146 -14.08 -10.61 20.79
N ILE A 147 -12.86 -10.90 21.24
CA ILE A 147 -12.46 -10.72 22.65
C ILE A 147 -12.52 -9.24 23.06
N GLU A 148 -12.10 -8.31 22.20
CA GLU A 148 -12.16 -6.86 22.47
C GLU A 148 -13.60 -6.32 22.51
N PHE A 149 -14.53 -6.88 21.73
CA PHE A 149 -15.90 -6.36 21.54
C PHE A 149 -17.00 -7.20 22.20
N GLU A 150 -16.70 -8.33 22.82
CA GLU A 150 -17.66 -9.10 23.64
C GLU A 150 -18.24 -8.25 24.79
N GLU A 151 -17.51 -7.21 25.24
CA GLU A 151 -17.99 -6.23 26.22
C GLU A 151 -18.94 -5.16 25.62
N GLN A 152 -19.06 -5.06 24.29
CA GLN A 152 -19.75 -3.94 23.59
C GLN A 152 -20.83 -4.37 22.57
N GLY A 153 -21.23 -5.65 22.54
CA GLY A 153 -22.39 -6.10 21.75
C GLY A 153 -22.12 -6.55 20.31
N GLY A 154 -20.92 -7.06 20.02
CA GLY A 154 -20.63 -7.92 18.85
C GLY A 154 -20.89 -7.32 17.46
N GLN A 155 -19.86 -6.71 16.85
CA GLN A 155 -19.85 -6.37 15.42
C GLN A 155 -19.17 -7.45 14.57
N ASP A 156 -19.54 -7.54 13.29
CA ASP A 156 -18.84 -8.38 12.31
C ASP A 156 -17.38 -7.93 12.18
N SER A 157 -16.45 -8.82 12.53
CA SER A 157 -15.02 -8.51 12.63
C SER A 157 -14.26 -8.72 11.32
N TYR A 158 -14.96 -9.14 10.25
CA TYR A 158 -14.38 -9.43 8.94
C TYR A 158 -15.18 -8.78 7.81
N VAL A 159 -14.49 -7.98 6.99
CA VAL A 159 -15.01 -7.37 5.77
C VAL A 159 -14.35 -8.04 4.56
N GLN A 160 -15.16 -8.42 3.56
CA GLN A 160 -14.65 -8.99 2.31
C GLN A 160 -13.66 -8.03 1.64
N GLY A 161 -12.44 -8.50 1.37
CA GLY A 161 -11.33 -7.68 0.90
C GLY A 161 -10.17 -7.60 1.90
N MET A 162 -10.42 -7.91 3.18
CA MET A 162 -9.36 -8.03 4.19
C MET A 162 -8.33 -9.12 3.86
N ASN A 163 -8.76 -10.20 3.21
CA ASN A 163 -7.86 -11.22 2.65
C ASN A 163 -6.84 -10.66 1.67
N VAL A 164 -7.23 -9.67 0.85
CA VAL A 164 -6.34 -8.99 -0.09
C VAL A 164 -5.40 -8.03 0.65
N LEU A 165 -5.86 -7.37 1.72
CA LEU A 165 -4.99 -6.55 2.59
C LEU A 165 -3.95 -7.40 3.35
N ALA A 166 -4.30 -8.61 3.77
CA ALA A 166 -3.38 -9.49 4.49
C ALA A 166 -2.29 -10.09 3.57
N ALA A 167 -2.59 -10.25 2.27
CA ALA A 167 -1.73 -10.94 1.32
C ALA A 167 -0.33 -10.32 1.16
N PRO A 168 -0.15 -9.00 0.99
CA PRO A 168 1.19 -8.40 0.92
C PRO A 168 2.03 -8.63 2.18
N PHE A 169 1.43 -8.57 3.38
CA PHE A 169 2.14 -8.85 4.63
C PHE A 169 2.63 -10.29 4.70
N LEU A 170 1.76 -11.26 4.42
CA LEU A 170 2.13 -12.67 4.38
C LEU A 170 3.16 -12.99 3.30
N TYR A 171 3.10 -12.29 2.17
CA TYR A 171 4.07 -12.45 1.10
C TYR A 171 5.44 -11.90 1.49
N VAL A 172 5.52 -10.79 2.21
CA VAL A 172 6.80 -10.13 2.54
C VAL A 172 7.44 -10.72 3.80
N CYS A 173 6.66 -10.90 4.86
CA CYS A 173 7.15 -11.23 6.20
C CYS A 173 7.76 -12.63 6.31
N LYS A 174 8.64 -12.81 7.30
CA LYS A 174 9.34 -14.09 7.53
C LYS A 174 8.54 -15.05 8.38
N SER A 175 7.48 -14.58 9.04
CA SER A 175 6.59 -15.39 9.88
C SER A 175 5.16 -14.84 9.88
N GLU A 176 4.18 -15.71 10.16
CA GLU A 176 2.78 -15.30 10.34
C GLU A 176 2.61 -14.37 11.56
N THR A 177 3.44 -14.52 12.59
CA THR A 177 3.41 -13.63 13.77
C THR A 177 3.78 -12.19 13.39
N GLU A 178 4.82 -12.02 12.57
CA GLU A 178 5.23 -10.71 12.07
C GLU A 178 4.18 -10.12 11.12
N ALA A 179 3.67 -10.93 10.19
CA ALA A 179 2.60 -10.52 9.28
C ALA A 179 1.34 -10.08 10.04
N PHE A 180 0.93 -10.86 11.05
CA PHE A 180 -0.22 -10.54 11.89
C PHE A 180 -0.03 -9.24 12.68
N ALA A 181 1.16 -9.03 13.28
CA ALA A 181 1.43 -7.81 14.05
C ALA A 181 1.35 -6.54 13.19
N LEU A 182 1.88 -6.60 11.96
CA LEU A 182 1.83 -5.49 11.01
C LEU A 182 0.41 -5.25 10.49
N PHE A 183 -0.25 -6.32 10.03
CA PHE A 183 -1.63 -6.28 9.53
C PHE A 183 -2.61 -5.73 10.58
N GLU A 184 -2.56 -6.28 11.80
CA GLU A 184 -3.42 -5.85 12.90
C GLU A 184 -3.16 -4.38 13.27
N THR A 185 -1.91 -3.94 13.28
CA THR A 185 -1.59 -2.55 13.60
C THR A 185 -2.09 -1.60 12.52
N LEU A 186 -1.89 -1.94 11.24
CA LEU A 186 -2.40 -1.14 10.12
C LEU A 186 -3.91 -0.93 10.27
N LEU A 187 -4.66 -2.02 10.44
CA LEU A 187 -6.11 -1.96 10.56
C LEU A 187 -6.57 -1.27 11.83
N ARG A 188 -5.89 -1.44 12.97
CA ARG A 188 -6.33 -0.83 14.23
C ARG A 188 -5.99 0.66 14.32
N ARG A 189 -4.85 1.10 13.77
CA ARG A 189 -4.33 2.45 13.96
C ARG A 189 -4.45 3.32 12.73
N ASP A 190 -4.05 2.79 11.57
CA ASP A 190 -3.83 3.62 10.39
C ASP A 190 -5.09 3.69 9.52
N CYS A 191 -5.88 2.60 9.42
CA CYS A 191 -7.16 2.59 8.70
C CYS A 191 -8.33 1.86 9.40
N PRO A 192 -8.62 2.14 10.69
CA PRO A 192 -9.70 1.47 11.42
C PRO A 192 -11.09 1.62 10.82
N LEU A 193 -11.35 2.68 10.05
CA LEU A 193 -12.66 2.89 9.42
C LEU A 193 -12.83 2.13 8.10
N TYR A 194 -11.79 1.43 7.62
CA TYR A 194 -11.88 0.65 6.38
C TYR A 194 -12.54 -0.72 6.60
N VAL A 195 -12.42 -1.26 7.80
CA VAL A 195 -12.78 -2.65 8.13
C VAL A 195 -13.87 -2.74 9.20
N ARG A 196 -14.61 -1.64 9.43
CA ARG A 196 -15.87 -1.66 10.17
C ARG A 196 -17.02 -2.06 9.23
N PRO A 197 -18.13 -2.61 9.74
CA PRO A 197 -19.26 -3.02 8.91
C PRO A 197 -19.81 -1.94 7.97
N THR A 198 -19.79 -0.69 8.41
CA THR A 198 -20.25 0.50 7.66
C THR A 198 -19.21 1.07 6.71
N MET A 199 -17.94 0.67 6.84
CA MET A 199 -16.81 1.05 5.98
C MET A 199 -16.73 2.57 5.68
N GLU A 200 -17.02 3.42 6.66
CA GLU A 200 -17.09 4.88 6.43
C GLU A 200 -15.79 5.44 5.87
N GLY A 201 -14.65 4.86 6.25
CA GLY A 201 -13.35 5.26 5.71
C GLY A 201 -13.21 4.96 4.22
N VAL A 202 -13.73 3.82 3.75
CA VAL A 202 -13.73 3.49 2.31
C VAL A 202 -14.65 4.44 1.55
N HIS A 203 -15.86 4.67 2.07
CA HIS A 203 -16.82 5.59 1.44
C HIS A 203 -16.29 7.03 1.40
N ALA A 204 -15.67 7.51 2.47
CA ALA A 204 -14.99 8.80 2.49
C ALA A 204 -13.85 8.86 1.45
N GLY A 205 -13.04 7.80 1.34
CA GLY A 205 -11.99 7.69 0.33
C GLY A 205 -12.52 7.78 -1.10
N LEU A 206 -13.68 7.17 -1.39
CA LEU A 206 -14.33 7.26 -2.70
C LEU A 206 -14.85 8.67 -3.01
N MET A 207 -15.45 9.35 -2.04
CA MET A 207 -15.88 10.75 -2.20
C MET A 207 -14.68 11.69 -2.42
N LEU A 208 -13.59 11.45 -1.70
CA LEU A 208 -12.35 12.20 -1.86
C LEU A 208 -11.68 11.92 -3.20
N LEU A 209 -11.79 10.71 -3.74
CA LEU A 209 -11.32 10.36 -5.08
C LEU A 209 -12.00 11.26 -6.12
N ASP A 210 -13.33 11.33 -6.12
CA ASP A 210 -14.08 12.18 -7.07
C ASP A 210 -13.69 13.67 -6.90
N LYS A 211 -13.67 14.20 -5.67
CA LYS A 211 -13.28 15.60 -5.39
C LYS A 211 -11.84 15.92 -5.82
N CYS A 212 -10.90 15.01 -5.57
CA CYS A 212 -9.50 15.21 -5.98
C CYS A 212 -9.36 15.11 -7.49
N LEU A 213 -10.06 14.17 -8.15
CA LEU A 213 -10.05 14.03 -9.60
C LEU A 213 -10.60 15.28 -10.29
N GLU A 214 -11.67 15.87 -9.76
CA GLU A 214 -12.23 17.14 -10.25
C GLU A 214 -11.18 18.27 -10.30
N ILE A 215 -10.29 18.35 -9.30
CA ILE A 215 -9.23 19.37 -9.24
C ILE A 215 -8.02 18.98 -10.11
N ILE A 216 -7.65 17.69 -10.10
CA ILE A 216 -6.43 17.18 -10.76
C ILE A 216 -6.63 17.06 -12.28
N ASP A 217 -7.77 16.57 -12.73
CA ASP A 217 -8.14 16.48 -14.13
C ASP A 217 -9.65 16.76 -14.31
N PRO A 218 -10.04 18.05 -14.34
CA PRO A 218 -11.44 18.44 -14.47
C PRO A 218 -12.10 17.87 -15.74
N LYS A 219 -11.34 17.71 -16.83
CA LYS A 219 -11.86 17.18 -18.10
C LYS A 219 -12.23 15.70 -17.97
N LEU A 220 -11.34 14.91 -17.37
CA LEU A 220 -11.62 13.49 -17.11
C LEU A 220 -12.76 13.31 -16.12
N TYR A 221 -12.78 14.11 -15.04
CA TYR A 221 -13.88 14.10 -14.08
C TYR A 221 -15.22 14.38 -14.75
N LEU A 222 -15.34 15.47 -15.53
CA LEU A 222 -16.58 15.83 -16.21
C LEU A 222 -17.03 14.76 -17.21
N PHE A 223 -16.10 14.13 -17.93
CA PHE A 223 -16.42 13.02 -18.85
C PHE A 223 -16.99 11.80 -18.12
N LEU A 224 -16.37 11.38 -17.02
CA LEU A 224 -16.84 10.24 -16.23
C LEU A 224 -18.19 10.55 -15.56
N SER A 225 -18.29 11.73 -14.94
CA SER A 225 -19.53 12.22 -14.31
C SER A 225 -20.68 12.35 -15.31
N GLY A 226 -20.41 12.84 -16.53
CA GLY A 226 -21.40 12.89 -17.62
C GLY A 226 -21.89 11.52 -18.09
N LYS A 227 -21.15 10.45 -17.77
CA LYS A 227 -21.54 9.04 -17.99
C LYS A 227 -22.05 8.35 -16.71
N LEU A 228 -22.28 9.10 -15.63
CA LEU A 228 -22.68 8.59 -14.31
C LEU A 228 -21.67 7.61 -13.69
N LEU A 229 -20.40 7.72 -14.07
CA LEU A 229 -19.30 6.87 -13.59
C LEU A 229 -18.61 7.48 -12.37
N LYS A 230 -19.32 7.56 -11.24
CA LYS A 230 -18.75 8.00 -9.95
C LYS A 230 -17.72 7.00 -9.42
N ALA A 231 -16.76 7.46 -8.61
CA ALA A 231 -15.73 6.64 -7.98
C ALA A 231 -16.29 5.38 -7.30
N GLN A 232 -17.47 5.47 -6.68
CA GLN A 232 -18.11 4.33 -6.01
C GLN A 232 -18.29 3.09 -6.91
N LEU A 233 -18.43 3.28 -8.23
CA LEU A 233 -18.68 2.18 -9.17
C LEU A 233 -17.41 1.40 -9.55
N TYR A 234 -16.23 2.00 -9.41
CA TYR A 234 -14.98 1.42 -9.89
C TYR A 234 -13.84 1.42 -8.87
N GLY A 235 -13.83 2.37 -7.94
CA GLY A 235 -12.74 2.58 -6.99
C GLY A 235 -12.86 1.75 -5.72
N PHE A 236 -14.00 1.11 -5.44
CA PHE A 236 -14.25 0.49 -4.13
C PHE A 236 -13.18 -0.53 -3.74
N ALA A 237 -12.87 -1.49 -4.63
CA ALA A 237 -11.84 -2.50 -4.37
C ALA A 237 -10.45 -1.87 -4.20
N SER A 238 -10.09 -0.90 -5.04
CA SER A 238 -8.80 -0.21 -4.98
C SER A 238 -8.64 0.63 -3.73
N VAL A 239 -9.70 1.28 -3.25
CA VAL A 239 -9.67 2.01 -1.97
C VAL A 239 -9.55 1.03 -0.82
N LEU A 240 -10.49 0.08 -0.69
CA LEU A 240 -10.54 -0.87 0.42
C LEU A 240 -9.23 -1.65 0.59
N THR A 241 -8.64 -2.10 -0.52
CA THR A 241 -7.46 -2.97 -0.50
C THR A 241 -6.13 -2.22 -0.61
N LEU A 242 -6.13 -0.89 -0.51
CA LEU A 242 -4.94 -0.06 -0.75
C LEU A 242 -4.22 -0.41 -2.08
N SER A 243 -5.02 -0.54 -3.13
CA SER A 243 -4.65 -0.96 -4.50
C SER A 243 -4.05 -2.37 -4.60
N ALA A 244 -4.05 -3.18 -3.54
CA ALA A 244 -3.50 -4.54 -3.59
C ALA A 244 -4.33 -5.51 -4.45
N CYS A 245 -5.55 -5.15 -4.83
CA CYS A 245 -6.34 -5.90 -5.80
C CYS A 245 -5.86 -5.76 -7.25
N THR A 246 -5.01 -4.76 -7.56
CA THR A 246 -4.51 -4.52 -8.91
C THR A 246 -3.11 -5.14 -9.05
N PRO A 247 -2.91 -6.10 -9.98
CA PRO A 247 -1.61 -6.74 -10.16
C PRO A 247 -0.58 -5.80 -10.84
N PRO A 248 0.71 -6.15 -10.83
CA PRO A 248 1.31 -7.30 -10.15
C PRO A 248 1.68 -6.98 -8.69
N LEU A 249 1.80 -8.02 -7.86
CA LEU A 249 2.11 -7.85 -6.43
C LEU A 249 3.41 -7.07 -6.18
N SER A 250 4.44 -7.22 -7.03
CA SER A 250 5.70 -6.48 -6.90
C SER A 250 5.53 -4.96 -6.94
N GLU A 251 4.56 -4.47 -7.71
CA GLU A 251 4.25 -3.04 -7.84
C GLU A 251 3.42 -2.56 -6.65
N VAL A 252 2.49 -3.40 -6.15
CA VAL A 252 1.78 -3.15 -4.89
C VAL A 252 2.77 -2.93 -3.74
N LEU A 253 3.81 -3.77 -3.64
CA LEU A 253 4.82 -3.64 -2.60
C LEU A 253 5.54 -2.28 -2.66
N GLN A 254 5.89 -1.80 -3.85
CA GLN A 254 6.51 -0.48 -4.02
C GLN A 254 5.58 0.66 -3.63
N LEU A 255 4.29 0.58 -3.97
CA LEU A 255 3.28 1.54 -3.54
C LEU A 255 3.15 1.54 -2.00
N TRP A 256 3.20 0.37 -1.36
CA TRP A 256 3.11 0.23 0.09
C TRP A 256 4.38 0.71 0.81
N ASP A 257 5.56 0.48 0.23
CA ASP A 257 6.82 1.06 0.69
C ASP A 257 6.69 2.59 0.79
N PHE A 258 6.17 3.23 -0.27
CA PHE A 258 5.92 4.67 -0.29
C PHE A 258 4.84 5.09 0.74
N MET A 259 3.71 4.39 0.81
CA MET A 259 2.63 4.72 1.75
C MET A 259 3.05 4.62 3.21
N PHE A 260 3.87 3.64 3.59
CA PHE A 260 4.34 3.53 4.97
C PHE A 260 5.38 4.60 5.32
N ALA A 261 6.09 5.14 4.33
CA ALA A 261 6.98 6.27 4.51
C ALA A 261 6.26 7.63 4.53
N TYR A 262 5.24 7.80 3.69
CA TYR A 262 4.54 9.06 3.46
C TYR A 262 3.19 9.17 4.21
N GLY A 263 2.32 8.19 4.00
CA GLY A 263 0.96 8.10 4.53
C GLY A 263 0.03 7.33 3.59
N ILE A 264 -0.89 6.55 4.16
CA ILE A 264 -1.80 5.66 3.41
C ILE A 264 -2.82 6.41 2.55
N HIS A 265 -3.05 7.70 2.84
CA HIS A 265 -3.94 8.56 2.06
C HIS A 265 -3.49 8.73 0.62
N MET A 266 -2.20 8.52 0.34
CA MET A 266 -1.65 8.53 -1.01
C MET A 266 -2.30 7.49 -1.93
N ASN A 267 -2.91 6.43 -1.40
CA ASN A 267 -3.63 5.45 -2.22
C ASN A 267 -4.73 6.10 -3.08
N ILE A 268 -5.43 7.12 -2.57
CA ILE A 268 -6.45 7.83 -3.35
C ILE A 268 -5.81 8.51 -4.57
N LEU A 269 -4.65 9.13 -4.38
CA LEU A 269 -3.89 9.75 -5.47
C LEU A 269 -3.30 8.72 -6.41
N PHE A 270 -2.91 7.54 -5.91
CA PHE A 270 -2.44 6.43 -6.75
C PHE A 270 -3.54 5.94 -7.70
N ILE A 271 -4.80 5.89 -7.26
CA ILE A 271 -5.92 5.52 -8.12
C ILE A 271 -6.15 6.61 -9.18
N ILE A 272 -6.06 7.89 -8.81
CA ILE A 272 -6.16 9.00 -9.78
C ILE A 272 -5.01 8.96 -10.79
N ALA A 273 -3.79 8.64 -10.36
CA ALA A 273 -2.65 8.47 -11.25
C ALA A 273 -2.86 7.30 -12.22
N GLN A 274 -3.42 6.18 -11.76
CA GLN A 274 -3.81 5.08 -12.66
C GLN A 274 -4.82 5.54 -13.71
N LEU A 275 -5.85 6.31 -13.32
CA LEU A 275 -6.81 6.90 -14.26
C LEU A 275 -6.13 7.81 -15.28
N ASN A 276 -5.18 8.65 -14.83
CA ASN A 276 -4.42 9.56 -15.69
C ASN A 276 -3.54 8.80 -16.70
N LEU A 277 -2.97 7.67 -16.30
CA LEU A 277 -2.16 6.82 -17.18
C LEU A 277 -2.97 6.17 -18.31
N ILE A 278 -4.28 5.99 -18.12
CA ILE A 278 -5.19 5.42 -19.13
C ILE A 278 -6.20 6.45 -19.65
N ARG A 279 -5.89 7.73 -19.47
CA ARG A 279 -6.83 8.84 -19.68
C ARG A 279 -7.36 8.86 -21.10
N ASN A 280 -6.47 8.72 -22.09
CA ASN A 280 -6.86 8.84 -23.49
C ASN A 280 -7.73 7.64 -23.89
N GLU A 281 -7.36 6.43 -23.46
CA GLU A 281 -8.16 5.23 -23.68
C GLU A 281 -9.55 5.34 -23.03
N LEU A 282 -9.65 5.92 -21.83
CA LEU A 282 -10.93 6.16 -21.16
C LEU A 282 -11.82 7.13 -21.94
N MET A 283 -11.25 8.24 -22.42
CA MET A 283 -12.00 9.30 -23.10
C MET A 283 -12.46 8.86 -24.50
N GLU A 284 -11.71 7.98 -25.16
CA GLU A 284 -12.03 7.43 -26.48
C GLU A 284 -12.91 6.17 -26.42
N ALA A 285 -12.94 5.48 -25.27
CA ALA A 285 -13.70 4.25 -25.11
C ALA A 285 -15.21 4.48 -25.28
N LYS A 286 -15.84 3.64 -26.12
CA LYS A 286 -17.31 3.55 -26.22
C LYS A 286 -17.95 3.18 -24.88
N SER A 287 -17.27 2.32 -24.11
CA SER A 287 -17.69 1.86 -22.79
C SER A 287 -16.54 1.96 -21.78
N PRO A 288 -16.30 3.15 -21.18
CA PRO A 288 -15.17 3.36 -20.26
C PRO A 288 -15.22 2.46 -19.01
N ILE A 289 -16.41 2.00 -18.62
CA ILE A 289 -16.60 1.15 -17.44
C ILE A 289 -15.83 -0.18 -17.52
N SER A 290 -15.55 -0.71 -18.71
CA SER A 290 -14.78 -1.94 -18.86
C SER A 290 -13.34 -1.77 -18.35
N LEU A 291 -12.70 -0.64 -18.72
CA LEU A 291 -11.37 -0.26 -18.25
C LEU A 291 -11.36 0.06 -16.76
N LEU A 292 -12.43 0.68 -16.25
CA LEU A 292 -12.55 1.03 -14.83
C LEU A 292 -12.79 -0.18 -13.92
N ARG A 293 -13.44 -1.25 -14.42
CA ARG A 293 -13.63 -2.50 -13.66
C ARG A 293 -12.38 -3.35 -13.60
N SER A 294 -11.47 -3.19 -14.55
CA SER A 294 -10.23 -3.94 -14.64
C SER A 294 -9.10 -3.01 -15.06
N PHE A 295 -8.54 -2.30 -14.08
CA PHE A 295 -7.39 -1.44 -14.31
C PHE A 295 -6.23 -2.24 -14.94
N PRO A 296 -5.44 -1.63 -15.83
CA PRO A 296 -4.22 -2.23 -16.32
C PRO A 296 -3.22 -2.53 -15.19
N PRO A 297 -2.21 -3.36 -15.45
CA PRO A 297 -1.16 -3.63 -14.47
C PRO A 297 -0.54 -2.34 -13.92
N LEU A 298 -0.29 -2.34 -12.60
CA LEU A 298 0.33 -1.22 -11.91
C LEU A 298 1.72 -0.90 -12.49
N LYS A 299 2.04 0.39 -12.46
CA LYS A 299 3.33 0.96 -12.82
C LYS A 299 3.76 1.88 -11.68
N ALA A 300 4.25 1.32 -10.58
CA ALA A 300 4.37 1.99 -9.29
C ALA A 300 5.22 3.25 -9.37
N LYS A 301 6.34 3.21 -10.10
CA LYS A 301 7.22 4.37 -10.31
C LYS A 301 6.49 5.55 -10.93
N GLU A 302 5.77 5.32 -12.03
CA GLU A 302 4.99 6.32 -12.75
C GLU A 302 3.81 6.82 -11.89
N ILE A 303 3.13 5.91 -11.22
CA ILE A 303 2.02 6.21 -10.31
C ILE A 303 2.49 7.12 -9.16
N ILE A 304 3.60 6.79 -8.50
CA ILE A 304 4.19 7.58 -7.41
C ILE A 304 4.58 8.96 -7.93
N LYS A 305 5.30 9.03 -9.06
CA LYS A 305 5.75 10.29 -9.67
C LYS A 305 4.57 11.23 -9.95
N LEU A 306 3.52 10.74 -10.59
CA LEU A 306 2.31 11.52 -10.85
C LEU A 306 1.63 11.95 -9.55
N SER A 307 1.48 11.03 -8.60
CA SER A 307 0.76 11.29 -7.35
C SER A 307 1.42 12.34 -6.48
N VAL A 308 2.76 12.37 -6.43
CA VAL A 308 3.49 13.44 -5.74
C VAL A 308 3.22 14.80 -6.40
N SER A 309 3.16 14.87 -7.73
CA SER A 309 2.84 16.12 -8.43
C SER A 309 1.41 16.62 -8.14
N PHE A 310 0.48 15.73 -7.78
CA PHE A 310 -0.89 16.09 -7.45
C PHE A 310 -1.02 16.75 -6.08
N VAL A 311 -0.19 16.37 -5.11
CA VAL A 311 -0.26 16.89 -3.72
C VAL A 311 -0.21 18.42 -3.70
N ALA A 312 0.68 19.04 -4.48
CA ALA A 312 0.84 20.50 -4.53
C ALA A 312 -0.37 21.23 -5.14
N ARG A 313 -1.25 20.51 -5.86
CA ARG A 313 -2.42 21.08 -6.54
C ARG A 313 -3.69 21.05 -5.68
N LEU A 314 -3.67 20.30 -4.58
CA LEU A 314 -4.85 20.13 -3.73
C LEU A 314 -4.94 21.27 -2.69
N PRO A 315 -6.15 21.84 -2.49
CA PRO A 315 -6.43 22.72 -1.36
C PRO A 315 -6.09 22.07 -0.01
N ASP A 316 -5.67 22.88 0.96
CA ASP A 316 -5.20 22.39 2.26
C ASP A 316 -6.27 21.67 3.07
N ASP A 317 -7.50 22.16 3.01
CA ASP A 317 -8.68 21.56 3.66
C ASP A 317 -9.01 20.20 3.05
N LEU A 318 -8.97 20.06 1.72
CA LEU A 318 -9.18 18.79 1.04
C LEU A 318 -8.05 17.79 1.33
N TYR A 319 -6.80 18.27 1.37
CA TYR A 319 -5.65 17.44 1.70
C TYR A 319 -5.69 16.95 3.16
N ASP A 320 -6.13 17.79 4.08
CA ASP A 320 -6.34 17.40 5.48
C ASP A 320 -7.41 16.30 5.60
N LEU A 321 -8.54 16.43 4.88
CA LEU A 321 -9.56 15.37 4.81
C LEU A 321 -8.97 14.05 4.26
N LEU A 322 -8.15 14.12 3.20
CA LEU A 322 -7.41 12.96 2.70
C LEU A 322 -6.53 12.32 3.78
N CYS A 323 -5.76 13.08 4.55
CA CYS A 323 -4.90 12.52 5.59
C CYS A 323 -5.67 11.84 6.74
N ARG A 324 -6.91 12.25 6.99
CA ARG A 324 -7.71 11.81 8.15
C ARG A 324 -8.77 10.75 7.83
N HIS A 325 -9.21 10.62 6.58
CA HIS A 325 -10.40 9.84 6.20
C HIS A 325 -10.42 8.37 6.66
N ALA A 326 -9.24 7.76 6.82
CA ALA A 326 -9.13 6.35 7.18
C ALA A 326 -9.33 6.07 8.67
N TRP A 327 -9.24 7.09 9.53
CA TRP A 327 -9.27 6.94 10.99
C TRP A 327 -10.13 7.96 11.73
N ASP A 328 -10.44 9.12 11.15
CA ASP A 328 -11.29 10.14 11.76
C ASP A 328 -12.75 10.00 11.30
N GLU A 329 -13.62 9.60 12.23
CA GLU A 329 -15.04 9.35 12.02
C GLU A 329 -15.81 10.59 11.53
N LYS A 330 -15.29 11.79 11.79
CA LYS A 330 -15.93 13.05 11.39
C LYS A 330 -15.83 13.30 9.89
N VAL A 331 -14.79 12.76 9.22
CA VAL A 331 -14.52 13.06 7.81
C VAL A 331 -15.67 12.63 6.90
N TYR A 332 -16.20 11.42 7.10
CA TYR A 332 -17.31 10.93 6.27
C TYR A 332 -18.56 11.80 6.39
N GLN A 333 -18.88 12.26 7.61
CA GLN A 333 -20.02 13.14 7.83
C GLN A 333 -19.78 14.52 7.20
N GLN A 334 -18.60 15.11 7.39
CA GLN A 334 -18.21 16.39 6.77
C GLN A 334 -18.36 16.32 5.25
N LEU A 335 -17.90 15.24 4.63
CA LEU A 335 -18.01 15.04 3.18
C LEU A 335 -19.46 14.91 2.71
N LYS A 336 -20.31 14.18 3.46
CA LYS A 336 -21.74 14.05 3.13
C LYS A 336 -22.47 15.39 3.12
N PHE A 337 -22.25 16.24 4.11
CA PHE A 337 -22.95 17.52 4.22
C PHE A 337 -22.36 18.60 3.30
N SER A 338 -21.10 18.48 2.88
CA SER A 338 -20.46 19.41 1.91
C SER A 338 -21.01 19.32 0.48
N GLY A 339 -21.82 18.30 0.16
CA GLY A 339 -22.39 18.07 -1.18
C GLY A 339 -23.87 18.45 -1.30
N SER A 340 -24.45 19.10 -0.29
CA SER A 340 -25.87 19.48 -0.22
C SER A 340 -26.10 20.99 -0.26
N SER A 341 -25.14 21.76 -0.79
CA SER A 341 -25.21 23.23 -0.89
C SER A 341 -25.24 23.67 -2.34
#